data_AF-X6N386-F1
#
_entry.id   AF-X6N386-F1
#
_cell.length_a   1.000
_cell.length_b   1.000
_cell.length_c   1.000
_cell.angle_alpha   90.00
_cell.angle_beta   90.00
_cell.angle_gamma   90.00
#
_symmetry.space_group_name_H-M   'P 1'
#
loop_
_entity.id
_entity.type
_entity.pdbx_description
1 polymer ?
#
loop_
_entity_poly.entity_id
_entity_poly.type
_entity_poly.pdbx_seq_one_letter_code
_entity_poly.pdbx_strand_id
1 'polypeptide(L)'
;MVTGKRCFGGDIREIVREKIEKGEWGVPQNDVLISDLCRHFIESLLTIDSQKRPSAKLALFHPWLCDESNDLSIAENLTFLEKSIQQWNYLTEEVFIFIFAFLFLLLLSIFVQIFIFFLFGYYTLHKIL
;
A
#
# COMPACT_ATOMS: atom_id res chain seq x y z
N MET A 1 15.07 1.78 -15.34
CA MET A 1 14.67 0.91 -16.46
C MET A 1 13.67 1.59 -17.39
N VAL A 2 12.51 2.08 -16.92
CA VAL A 2 11.48 2.67 -17.79
C VAL A 2 11.90 3.98 -18.46
N THR A 3 12.37 4.97 -17.70
CA THR A 3 12.76 6.30 -18.24
C THR A 3 14.28 6.52 -18.30
N GLY A 4 15.06 5.59 -17.75
CA GLY A 4 16.52 5.74 -17.56
C GLY A 4 16.94 6.85 -16.58
N LYS A 5 15.99 7.59 -15.99
CA LYS A 5 16.23 8.75 -15.11
C LYS A 5 15.82 8.44 -13.66
N ARG A 6 16.35 9.22 -12.71
CA ARG A 6 16.01 9.11 -11.28
C ARG A 6 14.66 9.76 -10.98
N CYS A 7 13.86 9.17 -10.09
CA CYS A 7 12.54 9.71 -9.69
C CYS A 7 12.68 10.99 -8.83
N PHE A 8 13.68 10.99 -7.95
CA PHE A 8 14.01 12.13 -7.10
C PHE A 8 15.35 12.72 -7.56
N GLY A 9 15.34 14.01 -7.89
CA GLY A 9 16.51 14.74 -8.38
C GLY A 9 16.65 16.09 -7.71
N GLY A 10 17.89 16.55 -7.60
CA GLY A 10 18.26 17.83 -7.03
C GLY A 10 19.79 17.96 -6.95
N ASP A 11 20.28 19.18 -6.91
CA ASP A 11 21.72 19.47 -6.92
C ASP A 11 22.39 19.12 -5.59
N ILE A 12 21.60 19.06 -4.51
CA ILE A 12 22.06 18.84 -3.14
C ILE A 12 21.23 17.74 -2.48
N ARG A 13 21.87 16.94 -1.61
CA ARG A 13 21.28 15.78 -0.93
C ARG A 13 20.04 16.15 -0.10
N GLU A 14 20.06 17.32 0.54
CA GLU A 14 18.98 17.82 1.38
C GLU A 14 17.69 18.04 0.58
N ILE A 15 17.79 18.60 -0.64
CA ILE A 15 16.65 18.79 -1.55
C ILE A 15 16.08 17.43 -1.97
N VAL A 16 16.95 16.46 -2.25
CA VAL A 16 16.52 15.10 -2.60
C VAL A 16 15.79 14.45 -1.43
N ARG A 17 16.29 14.60 -0.20
CA ARG A 17 15.65 14.09 1.02
C ARG A 17 14.27 14.70 1.21
N GLU A 18 14.15 16.02 1.11
CA GLU A 18 12.88 16.72 1.26
C GLU A 18 11.82 16.23 0.25
N LYS A 19 12.22 16.01 -1.01
CA LYS A 19 11.33 15.46 -2.03
C LYS A 19 10.90 14.03 -1.73
N ILE A 20 11.79 13.19 -1.20
CA ILE A 20 11.45 11.82 -0.79
C ILE A 20 10.44 11.85 0.35
N GLU A 21 10.65 12.70 1.36
CA GLU A 21 9.77 12.83 2.52
C GLU A 21 8.39 13.36 2.15
N LYS A 22 8.32 14.27 1.17
CA LYS A 22 7.07 14.80 0.63
C LYS A 22 6.44 13.92 -0.45
N GLY A 23 7.13 12.85 -0.89
CA GLY A 23 6.71 12.03 -2.02
C GLY A 23 6.60 12.80 -3.34
N GLU A 24 7.32 13.92 -3.46
CA GLU A 24 7.35 14.75 -4.67
C GLU A 24 8.29 14.12 -5.70
N TRP A 25 7.72 13.33 -6.60
CA TRP A 25 8.42 12.77 -7.74
C TRP A 25 7.72 13.14 -9.04
N GLY A 26 8.44 13.03 -10.15
CA GLY A 26 7.90 13.37 -11.46
C GLY A 26 8.48 12.51 -12.56
N VAL A 27 7.70 12.37 -13.63
CA VAL A 27 8.15 11.77 -14.88
C VAL A 27 8.74 12.88 -15.74
N PRO A 28 9.94 12.70 -16.32
CA PRO A 28 10.53 13.71 -17.19
C PRO A 28 9.59 14.02 -18.37
N GLN A 29 9.31 15.30 -18.59
CA GLN A 29 8.32 15.75 -19.58
C GLN A 29 8.75 15.51 -21.04
N ASN A 30 10.05 15.28 -21.27
CA ASN A 30 10.60 15.17 -22.60
C ASN A 30 11.00 13.71 -22.88
N ASP A 31 10.32 13.11 -23.85
CA ASP A 31 10.69 11.93 -24.65
C ASP A 31 10.30 10.53 -24.17
N VAL A 32 9.54 10.37 -23.08
CA VAL A 32 9.05 9.04 -22.67
C VAL A 32 7.53 9.03 -22.47
N LEU A 33 6.82 8.49 -23.46
CA LEU A 33 5.43 8.10 -23.32
C LEU A 33 5.36 6.85 -22.45
N ILE A 34 5.07 7.05 -21.17
CA ILE A 34 4.72 5.95 -20.27
C ILE A 34 3.21 5.70 -20.33
N SER A 35 2.79 4.44 -20.32
CA SER A 35 1.37 4.11 -20.22
C SER A 35 0.84 4.52 -18.84
N ASP A 36 -0.46 4.80 -18.77
CA ASP A 36 -1.10 5.19 -17.51
C ASP A 36 -1.03 4.09 -16.46
N LEU A 37 -1.07 2.80 -16.87
CA LEU A 37 -0.80 1.67 -15.96
C LEU A 37 0.62 1.69 -15.41
N CYS A 38 1.61 2.00 -16.24
CA CYS A 38 2.99 2.09 -15.79
C CYS A 38 3.14 3.22 -14.77
N ARG A 39 2.54 4.38 -15.06
CA ARG A 39 2.52 5.53 -14.16
C ARG A 39 1.87 5.15 -12.82
N HIS A 40 0.67 4.57 -12.88
CA HIS A 40 -0.08 4.13 -11.70
C HIS A 40 0.70 3.11 -10.86
N PHE A 41 1.40 2.18 -11.51
CA PHE A 41 2.27 1.21 -10.83
C PHE A 41 3.42 1.88 -10.06
N ILE A 42 4.05 2.90 -10.67
CA ILE A 42 5.13 3.63 -10.02
C ILE A 42 4.57 4.49 -8.87
N GLU A 43 3.41 5.14 -9.06
CA GLU A 43 2.71 5.92 -8.03
C GLU A 43 2.40 5.07 -6.80
N SER A 44 1.85 3.88 -6.99
CA SER A 44 1.52 2.96 -5.91
C SER A 44 2.76 2.53 -5.12
N LEU A 45 3.89 2.24 -5.78
CA LEU A 45 5.14 1.88 -5.11
C LEU A 45 5.82 3.07 -4.38
N LEU A 46 5.68 4.28 -4.91
CA LEU A 46 6.25 5.49 -4.33
C LEU A 46 5.34 6.16 -3.30
N THR A 47 4.26 5.49 -2.87
CA THR A 47 3.41 5.93 -1.77
C THR A 47 4.23 6.16 -0.49
N ILE A 48 4.11 7.34 0.10
CA ILE A 48 4.86 7.75 1.30
C ILE A 48 4.50 6.85 2.49
N ASP A 49 3.20 6.63 2.70
CA ASP A 49 2.69 5.79 3.77
C ASP A 49 3.03 4.33 3.51
N SER A 50 3.91 3.78 4.36
CA SER A 50 4.36 2.39 4.29
C SER A 50 3.24 1.36 4.42
N GLN A 51 2.13 1.69 5.10
CA GLN A 51 1.00 0.77 5.28
C GLN A 51 0.10 0.69 4.05
N LYS A 52 0.04 1.79 3.28
CA LYS A 52 -0.69 1.85 2.00
C LYS A 52 0.16 1.39 0.82
N ARG A 53 1.48 1.41 0.98
CA ARG A 53 2.40 0.89 -0.03
C ARG A 53 2.20 -0.61 -0.20
N PRO A 54 1.97 -1.09 -1.43
CA PRO A 54 1.78 -2.51 -1.68
C PRO A 54 3.06 -3.30 -1.35
N SER A 55 2.89 -4.51 -0.83
CA SER A 55 4.00 -5.45 -0.68
C SER A 55 4.55 -5.87 -2.04
N ALA A 56 5.80 -6.34 -2.10
CA ALA A 56 6.40 -6.84 -3.34
C ALA A 56 5.56 -7.97 -3.97
N LYS A 57 4.99 -8.87 -3.15
CA LYS A 57 4.12 -9.94 -3.62
C LYS A 57 2.84 -9.40 -4.26
N LEU A 58 2.22 -8.37 -3.68
CA LEU A 58 1.02 -7.74 -4.24
C LEU A 58 1.34 -6.95 -5.51
N ALA A 59 2.48 -6.27 -5.55
CA ALA A 59 2.94 -5.49 -6.70
C ALA A 59 3.13 -6.34 -7.96
N LEU A 60 3.51 -7.61 -7.82
CA LEU A 60 3.63 -8.55 -8.95
C LEU A 60 2.29 -8.82 -9.68
N PHE A 61 1.17 -8.64 -8.99
CA PHE A 61 -0.17 -8.78 -9.58
C PHE A 61 -0.72 -7.47 -10.13
N HIS A 62 0.09 -6.41 -10.21
CA HIS A 62 -0.38 -5.15 -10.77
C HIS A 62 -0.72 -5.34 -12.27
N PRO A 63 -1.85 -4.80 -12.75
CA PRO A 63 -2.31 -4.96 -14.13
C PRO A 63 -1.26 -4.57 -15.20
N TRP A 64 -0.36 -3.64 -14.87
CA TRP A 64 0.76 -3.27 -15.75
C TRP A 64 1.72 -4.43 -16.08
N LEU A 65 1.87 -5.40 -15.17
CA LEU A 65 2.75 -6.56 -15.33
C LEU A 65 2.01 -7.79 -15.86
N CYS A 66 0.68 -7.77 -15.83
CA CYS A 66 -0.17 -8.84 -16.33
C CYS A 66 -0.57 -8.50 -17.77
N ASP A 67 -0.05 -9.26 -18.74
CA ASP A 67 -0.08 -9.03 -20.20
C ASP A 67 -1.47 -8.85 -20.89
N GLU A 68 -2.57 -8.74 -20.15
CA GLU A 68 -3.92 -8.72 -20.72
C GLU A 68 -4.29 -7.42 -21.46
N SER A 69 -3.47 -6.37 -21.40
CA SER A 69 -3.84 -5.03 -21.92
C SER A 69 -3.40 -4.70 -23.34
N ASN A 70 -2.66 -5.57 -24.05
CA ASN A 70 -2.05 -5.18 -25.34
C ASN A 70 -2.97 -5.29 -26.57
N ASP A 71 -4.12 -5.96 -26.47
CA ASP A 71 -4.97 -6.29 -27.64
C ASP A 71 -6.30 -5.50 -27.73
N LEU A 72 -6.54 -4.54 -26.82
CA LEU A 72 -7.84 -3.85 -26.73
C LEU A 72 -7.89 -2.55 -27.55
N SER A 73 -9.08 -2.17 -28.04
CA SER A 73 -9.31 -0.86 -28.67
C SER A 73 -9.18 0.28 -27.65
N ILE A 74 -9.02 1.54 -28.08
CA ILE A 74 -8.79 2.69 -27.17
C ILE A 74 -9.90 2.85 -26.12
N ALA A 75 -11.17 2.65 -26.50
CA ALA A 75 -12.30 2.76 -25.57
C ALA A 75 -12.38 1.57 -24.59
N GLU A 76 -12.08 0.36 -25.07
CA GLU A 76 -12.00 -0.84 -24.23
C GLU A 76 -10.82 -0.76 -23.26
N ASN A 77 -9.70 -0.18 -23.70
CA ASN A 77 -8.56 0.12 -22.85
C ASN A 77 -8.94 1.06 -21.71
N LEU A 78 -9.61 2.19 -21.94
CA LEU A 78 -9.98 3.11 -20.85
C LEU A 78 -10.89 2.46 -19.80
N THR A 79 -11.91 1.72 -20.23
CA THR A 79 -12.80 1.01 -19.31
C THR A 79 -12.11 -0.14 -18.57
N PHE A 80 -11.19 -0.84 -19.24
CA PHE A 80 -10.34 -1.85 -18.62
C PHE A 80 -9.41 -1.22 -17.58
N LEU A 81 -8.73 -0.12 -17.94
CA LEU A 81 -7.84 0.65 -17.06
C LEU A 81 -8.54 1.07 -15.78
N GLU A 82 -9.73 1.68 -15.89
CA GLU A 82 -10.52 2.11 -14.74
C GLU A 82 -10.88 0.94 -13.83
N LYS A 83 -11.35 -0.17 -14.39
CA LYS A 83 -11.71 -1.38 -13.62
C LYS A 83 -10.49 -1.99 -12.93
N SER A 84 -9.38 -2.11 -13.64
CA SER A 84 -8.15 -2.69 -13.12
C SER A 84 -7.55 -1.85 -12.00
N ILE A 85 -7.58 -0.51 -12.13
CA ILE A 85 -7.16 0.42 -11.07
C ILE A 85 -8.09 0.32 -9.85
N GLN A 86 -9.41 0.30 -10.06
CA GLN A 86 -10.38 0.15 -8.97
C GLN A 86 -10.20 -1.16 -8.22
N GLN A 87 -10.04 -2.27 -8.93
CA GLN A 87 -9.84 -3.58 -8.33
C GLN A 87 -8.53 -3.63 -7.54
N TRP A 88 -7.46 -3.01 -8.06
CA TRP A 88 -6.20 -2.91 -7.36
C TRP A 88 -6.33 -2.09 -6.06
N ASN A 89 -6.98 -0.92 -6.12
CA ASN A 89 -7.23 -0.08 -4.95
C ASN A 89 -8.06 -0.81 -3.89
N TYR A 90 -9.09 -1.54 -4.32
CA TYR A 90 -9.92 -2.37 -3.43
C TYR A 90 -9.07 -3.42 -2.71
N LEU A 91 -8.21 -4.15 -3.44
CA LEU A 91 -7.31 -5.16 -2.84
C LEU A 91 -6.34 -4.54 -1.83
N THR A 92 -5.85 -3.32 -2.08
CA THR A 92 -4.99 -2.62 -1.11
C THR A 92 -5.73 -2.16 0.13
N GLU A 93 -6.98 -1.70 0.01
CA GLU A 93 -7.79 -1.26 1.15
C GLU A 93 -8.30 -2.43 2.00
N GLU A 94 -8.74 -3.52 1.37
CA GLU A 94 -9.21 -4.70 2.11
C GLU A 94 -8.09 -5.31 2.96
N VAL A 95 -6.88 -5.42 2.42
CA VAL A 95 -5.73 -5.93 3.19
C VAL A 95 -5.48 -5.07 4.43
N PHE A 96 -5.63 -3.75 4.32
CA PHE A 96 -5.49 -2.84 5.46
C PHE A 96 -6.59 -3.07 6.52
N ILE A 97 -7.84 -3.21 6.10
CA ILE A 97 -8.98 -3.46 6.99
C ILE A 97 -8.83 -4.82 7.70
N PHE A 98 -8.45 -5.87 6.98
CA PHE A 98 -8.25 -7.21 7.55
C PHE A 98 -7.12 -7.23 8.59
N ILE A 99 -6.00 -6.57 8.31
CA ILE A 99 -4.88 -6.46 9.27
C ILE A 99 -5.34 -5.73 10.53
N PHE A 100 -6.05 -4.61 10.38
CA PHE A 100 -6.51 -3.81 11.51
C PHE A 100 -7.56 -4.56 12.36
N ALA A 101 -8.51 -5.24 11.72
CA ALA A 101 -9.51 -6.07 12.39
C ALA A 101 -8.86 -7.23 13.16
N PHE A 102 -7.86 -7.89 12.58
CA PHE A 102 -7.13 -8.98 13.23
C PHE A 102 -6.33 -8.49 14.46
N LEU A 103 -5.64 -7.35 14.34
CA LEU A 103 -4.95 -6.71 15.45
C LEU A 103 -5.91 -6.33 16.58
N PHE A 104 -7.08 -5.77 16.25
CA PHE A 104 -8.10 -5.43 17.24
C PHE A 104 -8.62 -6.66 18.00
N LEU A 105 -8.89 -7.76 17.30
CA LEU A 105 -9.32 -9.02 17.92
C LEU A 105 -8.24 -9.62 18.84
N LEU A 106 -6.97 -9.56 18.43
CA LEU A 106 -5.84 -9.98 19.26
C LEU A 106 -5.75 -9.18 20.56
N LEU A 107 -5.88 -7.85 20.47
CA LEU A 107 -5.86 -6.97 21.65
C LEU A 107 -7.04 -7.26 22.58
N LEU A 108 -8.24 -7.48 22.02
CA LEU A 108 -9.42 -7.80 22.81
C LEU A 108 -9.27 -9.14 23.54
N SER A 109 -8.68 -10.14 22.88
CA SER A 109 -8.36 -11.43 23.48
C SER A 109 -7.40 -11.32 24.66
N ILE A 110 -6.32 -10.55 24.49
CA ILE A 110 -5.33 -10.30 25.55
C ILE A 110 -5.99 -9.57 26.73
N PHE A 111 -6.82 -8.56 26.45
CA PHE A 111 -7.53 -7.80 27.48
C PHE A 111 -8.46 -8.71 28.31
N VAL A 112 -9.22 -9.58 27.64
CA VAL A 112 -10.09 -10.57 28.31
C VAL A 112 -9.27 -11.51 29.19
N GLN A 113 -8.14 -12.02 28.71
CA GLN A 113 -7.27 -12.90 29.50
C GLN A 113 -6.74 -12.19 30.76
N ILE A 114 -6.21 -10.97 30.62
CA ILE A 114 -5.73 -10.17 31.75
C ILE A 114 -6.85 -9.94 32.77
N PHE A 115 -8.03 -9.56 32.31
CA PHE A 115 -9.18 -9.30 33.18
C PHE A 115 -9.60 -10.55 33.97
N ILE A 116 -9.61 -11.73 33.33
CA ILE A 116 -9.88 -13.02 33.99
C ILE A 116 -8.84 -13.30 35.07
N PHE A 117 -7.54 -13.09 34.79
CA PHE A 117 -6.47 -13.27 35.78
C PHE A 117 -6.66 -12.35 37.00
N PHE A 118 -7.04 -11.09 36.80
CA PHE A 118 -7.33 -10.16 37.90
C PHE A 118 -8.53 -10.60 38.74
N LEU A 119 -9.63 -11.02 38.10
CA LEU A 119 -10.81 -11.54 38.80
C LEU A 119 -10.48 -12.77 39.65
N PHE A 120 -9.75 -13.74 39.09
CA PHE A 120 -9.34 -14.94 39.82
C PHE A 120 -8.38 -14.61 40.96
N GLY A 121 -7.40 -13.73 40.74
CA GLY A 121 -6.47 -13.28 41.78
C GLY A 121 -7.19 -12.60 42.94
N TYR A 122 -8.13 -11.71 42.65
CA TYR A 122 -8.95 -11.03 43.65
C TYR A 122 -9.81 -12.00 44.45
N TYR A 123 -10.50 -12.92 43.79
CA TYR A 123 -11.37 -13.90 44.44
C TYR A 123 -10.60 -14.87 45.33
N THR A 124 -9.38 -15.25 44.93
CA THR A 124 -8.54 -16.15 45.72
C THR A 124 -7.98 -15.47 46.96
N LEU A 125 -7.57 -14.19 46.87
CA LEU A 125 -7.11 -13.43 48.04
C LEU A 125 -8.21 -13.26 49.10
N HIS A 126 -9.43 -12.95 48.67
CA HIS A 126 -10.55 -12.72 49.60
C HIS A 126 -11.04 -14.00 50.29
N LYS A 127 -10.70 -15.19 49.76
CA LYS A 127 -11.06 -16.48 50.37
C LYS A 127 -10.02 -17.00 51.38
N ILE A 128 -8.84 -16.38 51.40
CA ILE A 128 -7.71 -16.74 52.27
C ILE A 128 -7.62 -15.80 53.49
N LEU A 129 -8.19 -14.60 53.41
CA LEU A 129 -8.40 -13.66 54.52
C LEU A 129 -9.72 -13.95 55.26
#